data_AF-A0A7S2KYX5-F1
#
_entry.id   AF-A0A7S2KYX5-F1
#
_cell.length_a   1.000
_cell.length_b   1.000
_cell.length_c   1.000
_cell.angle_alpha   90.00
_cell.angle_beta   90.00
_cell.angle_gamma   90.00
#
_symmetry.space_group_name_H-M   'P 1'
#
loop_
_entity.id
_entity.type
_entity.pdbx_description
1 polymer ?
#
loop_
_entity_poly.entity_id
_entity_poly.type
_entity_poly.pdbx_seq_one_letter_code
_entity_poly.pdbx_strand_id
1 'polypeptide(L)'
;MLSTSQPNRQASRINGQVLIFVIKLTFVCLLCGSSYLAGSLWGRHSIELNMHAPMSVGNMMQGSLGSTVETKKSNADCKKLEEELIEMQVKEELAKHKKDTDAANSNKRFPTTMNKFANGIARVNKDKLDEFFDFGNPLTKGKGGEEDALIIYHSKGAIPKDESVAHSVSFDDGNGIPLLDPQTATENCDAMNVVFTANPGNTRQCTALIGNYESYHIQRWMRVDTVKTTAIDPSLPLQLVSRGYASRGKTNFYAPPSDSKYSPVKRHWVQLKTFLQNVDEVLGDLKPILEKIARNNAVVVMTVNMGQ
;
A
#
# COMPACT_ATOMS: atom_id res chain seq x y z
N MET A 1 64.74 3.70 45.02
CA MET A 1 63.72 3.69 46.10
C MET A 1 62.58 4.62 45.69
N LEU A 2 61.35 4.23 46.01
CA LEU A 2 60.06 4.96 45.84
C LEU A 2 59.52 5.00 44.39
N SER A 3 58.23 4.90 44.11
CA SER A 3 57.04 4.48 44.86
C SER A 3 55.89 4.33 43.83
N THR A 4 55.03 3.34 44.02
CA THR A 4 53.80 3.04 43.26
C THR A 4 52.69 4.09 43.46
N SER A 5 51.85 4.31 42.44
CA SER A 5 50.45 4.71 42.64
C SER A 5 49.53 4.02 41.62
N GLN A 6 48.51 3.32 42.12
CA GLN A 6 47.44 2.67 41.35
C GLN A 6 46.21 3.60 41.25
N PRO A 7 45.49 3.64 40.12
CA PRO A 7 44.24 4.37 40.01
C PRO A 7 43.02 3.56 40.47
N ASN A 8 42.41 4.12 41.51
CA ASN A 8 41.01 4.14 41.97
C ASN A 8 39.93 3.35 41.19
N ARG A 9 39.38 2.29 41.81
CA ARG A 9 38.32 1.38 41.30
C ARG A 9 36.88 1.77 41.70
N GLN A 10 36.62 3.00 42.15
CA GLN A 10 35.29 3.36 42.68
C GLN A 10 34.28 3.93 41.67
N ALA A 11 34.70 4.32 40.45
CA ALA A 11 33.78 4.93 39.47
C ALA A 11 32.91 3.93 38.67
N SER A 12 33.18 2.62 38.72
CA SER A 12 32.47 1.63 37.88
C SER A 12 31.21 1.03 38.52
N ARG A 13 30.95 1.25 39.82
CA ARG A 13 29.78 0.66 40.51
C ARG A 13 28.49 1.47 40.37
N ILE A 14 28.58 2.78 40.15
CA ILE A 14 27.39 3.66 40.10
C ILE A 14 26.63 3.50 38.76
N ASN A 15 27.35 3.27 37.66
CA ASN A 15 26.73 3.08 36.34
C ASN A 15 25.98 1.74 36.20
N GLY A 16 26.36 0.71 36.96
CA GLY A 16 25.71 -0.60 36.92
C GLY A 16 24.32 -0.61 37.55
N GLN A 17 24.12 0.12 38.66
CA GLN A 17 22.81 0.15 39.32
C GLN A 17 21.77 0.94 38.54
N VAL A 18 22.17 2.05 37.89
CA VAL A 18 21.28 2.85 37.05
C VAL A 18 20.82 2.03 35.84
N LEU A 19 21.72 1.26 35.21
CA LEU A 19 21.38 0.41 34.07
C LEU A 19 20.39 -0.70 34.45
N ILE A 20 20.58 -1.33 35.62
CA ILE A 20 19.66 -2.36 36.13
C ILE A 20 18.28 -1.77 36.41
N PHE A 21 18.22 -0.54 36.93
CA PHE A 21 16.96 0.14 37.22
C PHE A 21 16.19 0.48 35.93
N VAL A 22 16.89 0.97 34.91
CA VAL A 22 16.30 1.24 33.58
C VAL A 22 15.77 -0.04 32.96
N ILE A 23 16.54 -1.13 32.96
CA ILE A 23 16.09 -2.43 32.39
C ILE A 23 14.83 -2.94 33.09
N LYS A 24 14.76 -2.84 34.43
CA LYS A 24 13.58 -3.26 35.19
C LYS A 24 12.35 -2.42 34.84
N LEU A 25 12.51 -1.10 34.71
CA LEU A 25 11.42 -0.20 34.34
C LEU A 25 10.88 -0.53 32.93
N THR A 26 11.78 -0.73 31.96
CA THR A 26 11.39 -1.07 30.58
C THR A 26 10.67 -2.43 30.51
N PHE A 27 11.11 -3.42 31.30
CA PHE A 27 10.48 -4.74 31.34
C PHE A 27 9.07 -4.70 31.94
N VAL A 28 8.85 -3.91 32.99
CA VAL A 28 7.51 -3.71 33.57
C VAL A 28 6.59 -2.97 32.59
N CYS A 29 7.08 -1.94 31.91
CA CYS A 29 6.30 -1.24 30.89
C CYS A 29 5.92 -2.16 29.71
N LEU A 30 6.80 -3.07 29.28
CA LEU A 30 6.51 -4.04 28.23
C LEU A 30 5.50 -5.12 28.68
N LEU A 31 5.58 -5.59 29.92
CA LEU A 31 4.61 -6.56 30.45
C LEU A 31 3.23 -5.96 30.68
N CYS A 32 3.15 -4.73 31.21
CA CYS A 32 1.87 -4.03 31.39
C CYS A 32 1.27 -3.56 30.06
N GLY A 33 2.10 -3.14 29.09
CA GLY A 33 1.64 -2.74 27.76
C GLY A 33 1.12 -3.91 26.92
N SER A 34 1.75 -5.07 27.01
CA SER A 34 1.35 -6.27 26.25
C SER A 34 0.06 -6.92 26.78
N SER A 35 -0.19 -6.85 28.10
CA SER A 35 -1.44 -7.35 28.69
C SER A 35 -2.66 -6.47 28.34
N TYR A 36 -2.47 -5.15 28.15
CA TYR A 36 -3.53 -4.26 27.67
C TYR A 36 -3.87 -4.52 26.18
N LEU A 37 -2.86 -4.77 25.35
CA LEU A 37 -3.05 -5.10 23.93
C LEU A 37 -3.66 -6.50 23.73
N ALA A 38 -3.23 -7.51 24.50
CA ALA A 38 -3.78 -8.86 24.41
C ALA A 38 -5.24 -8.96 24.92
N GLY A 39 -5.60 -8.18 25.95
CA GLY A 39 -7.00 -8.09 26.42
C GLY A 39 -7.95 -7.45 25.39
N SER A 40 -7.45 -6.54 24.56
CA SER A 40 -8.25 -5.86 23.53
C SER A 40 -8.48 -6.69 22.25
N LEU A 41 -7.64 -7.72 22.00
CA LEU A 41 -7.65 -8.50 20.75
C LEU A 41 -8.26 -9.91 20.88
N TRP A 42 -8.46 -10.44 22.09
CA TRP A 42 -9.02 -11.79 22.30
C TRP A 42 -10.36 -11.86 23.08
N GLY A 43 -10.95 -10.71 23.46
CA GLY A 43 -12.19 -10.66 24.24
C GLY A 43 -13.51 -10.82 23.46
N ARG A 44 -13.50 -11.24 22.19
CA ARG A 44 -14.73 -11.48 21.41
C ARG A 44 -14.64 -12.72 20.52
N HIS A 45 -14.56 -13.89 21.14
CA HIS A 45 -15.14 -15.12 20.59
C HIS A 45 -15.20 -16.18 21.70
N SER A 46 -16.37 -16.32 22.32
CA SER A 46 -16.77 -17.51 23.07
C SER A 46 -18.22 -17.77 22.66
N ILE A 47 -18.41 -18.71 21.75
CA ILE A 47 -19.03 -20.02 22.02
C ILE A 47 -20.47 -19.85 22.48
N GLU A 48 -21.42 -19.99 21.55
CA GLU A 48 -22.66 -20.69 21.85
C GLU A 48 -22.86 -21.78 20.79
N LEU A 49 -22.83 -23.01 21.27
CA LEU A 49 -23.17 -24.22 20.52
C LEU A 49 -24.65 -24.18 20.13
N ASN A 50 -24.91 -24.54 18.88
CA ASN A 50 -26.19 -25.08 18.45
C ASN A 50 -26.53 -26.35 19.26
N MET A 51 -27.62 -26.31 20.04
CA MET A 51 -28.42 -27.51 20.32
C MET A 51 -29.79 -27.34 19.67
N HIS A 52 -30.15 -28.32 18.86
CA HIS A 52 -31.44 -28.43 18.20
C HIS A 52 -32.54 -28.95 19.15
N ALA A 53 -33.71 -28.32 18.98
CA ALA A 53 -35.08 -28.87 19.00
C ALA A 53 -35.78 -29.10 20.37
N PRO A 54 -37.08 -29.41 20.36
CA PRO A 54 -38.22 -28.58 19.90
C PRO A 54 -39.27 -28.45 21.03
N MET A 55 -40.27 -27.58 20.91
CA MET A 55 -41.67 -27.90 21.24
C MET A 55 -42.60 -26.68 21.12
N SER A 56 -43.74 -26.95 20.50
CA SER A 56 -44.93 -26.13 20.41
C SER A 56 -45.73 -26.17 21.71
N VAL A 57 -46.29 -25.05 22.13
CA VAL A 57 -47.63 -24.89 22.74
C VAL A 57 -47.99 -23.40 22.45
N GLY A 58 -49.00 -23.03 21.67
CA GLY A 58 -50.42 -23.30 21.87
C GLY A 58 -51.00 -22.29 22.86
N ASN A 59 -51.91 -21.41 22.39
CA ASN A 59 -52.85 -20.49 23.08
C ASN A 59 -52.76 -19.10 22.42
N MET A 60 -53.73 -18.51 21.72
CA MET A 60 -55.19 -18.66 21.69
C MET A 60 -55.85 -18.68 23.07
N MET A 61 -56.19 -17.50 23.60
CA MET A 61 -57.50 -17.20 24.20
C MET A 61 -57.62 -15.71 24.55
N GLN A 62 -58.66 -15.08 23.98
CA GLN A 62 -59.36 -13.94 24.53
C GLN A 62 -59.97 -14.30 25.89
N GLY A 63 -60.13 -13.31 26.77
CA GLY A 63 -61.29 -13.27 27.65
C GLY A 63 -61.05 -12.93 29.13
N SER A 64 -61.54 -11.74 29.50
CA SER A 64 -62.41 -11.50 30.66
C SER A 64 -61.83 -11.29 32.07
N LEU A 65 -62.25 -10.14 32.62
CA LEU A 65 -62.58 -9.83 34.02
C LEU A 65 -61.57 -10.11 35.15
N GLY A 66 -61.06 -9.00 35.69
CA GLY A 66 -61.30 -8.60 37.07
C GLY A 66 -60.60 -9.39 38.18
N SER A 67 -59.60 -8.77 38.81
CA SER A 67 -59.72 -8.38 40.22
C SER A 67 -58.52 -7.53 40.65
N THR A 68 -58.85 -6.53 41.46
CA THR A 68 -57.98 -5.72 42.30
C THR A 68 -56.94 -6.54 43.04
N VAL A 69 -55.64 -6.23 42.82
CA VAL A 69 -54.56 -6.60 43.73
C VAL A 69 -53.68 -5.38 43.99
N GLU A 70 -53.40 -5.23 45.28
CA GLU A 70 -52.82 -4.11 45.99
C GLU A 70 -51.48 -3.63 45.42
N THR A 71 -51.42 -2.34 45.12
CA THR A 71 -50.22 -1.63 44.66
C THR A 71 -49.39 -1.19 45.87
N LYS A 72 -48.55 -2.09 46.38
CA LYS A 72 -47.33 -1.74 47.12
C LYS A 72 -46.20 -2.73 46.78
N LYS A 73 -45.73 -2.64 45.53
CA LYS A 73 -44.42 -3.18 45.13
C LYS A 73 -43.61 -2.06 44.48
N SER A 74 -42.31 -2.13 44.70
CA SER A 74 -41.46 -0.97 44.91
C SER A 74 -41.26 -0.10 43.66
N ASN A 75 -41.16 1.21 43.87
CA ASN A 75 -40.78 2.19 42.84
C ASN A 75 -39.34 1.93 42.28
N ALA A 76 -38.58 1.04 42.93
CA ALA A 76 -37.25 0.61 42.52
C ALA A 76 -37.30 -0.54 41.49
N ASP A 77 -38.31 -1.41 41.54
CA ASP A 77 -38.47 -2.52 40.59
C ASP A 77 -38.93 -2.05 39.21
N CYS A 78 -39.75 -0.98 39.14
CA CYS A 78 -40.16 -0.39 37.86
C CYS A 78 -38.99 0.28 37.12
N LYS A 79 -38.09 0.97 37.83
CA LYS A 79 -36.92 1.60 37.19
C LYS A 79 -35.97 0.57 36.59
N LYS A 80 -35.78 -0.55 37.27
CA LYS A 80 -34.91 -1.63 36.78
C LYS A 80 -35.51 -2.31 35.53
N LEU A 81 -36.82 -2.50 35.51
CA LEU A 81 -37.53 -3.02 34.33
C LEU A 81 -37.46 -2.05 33.15
N GLU A 82 -37.55 -0.74 33.40
CA GLU A 82 -37.43 0.28 32.36
C GLU A 82 -36.02 0.33 31.76
N GLU A 83 -34.97 0.23 32.58
CA GLU A 83 -33.57 0.14 32.14
C GLU A 83 -33.32 -1.11 31.27
N GLU A 84 -33.84 -2.27 31.67
CA GLU A 84 -33.73 -3.51 30.88
C GLU A 84 -34.47 -3.42 29.54
N LEU A 85 -35.62 -2.74 29.50
CA LEU A 85 -36.39 -2.51 28.27
C LEU A 85 -35.68 -1.56 27.31
N ILE A 86 -35.06 -0.50 27.83
CA ILE A 86 -34.22 0.42 27.06
C ILE A 86 -32.99 -0.32 26.52
N GLU A 87 -32.34 -1.15 27.34
CA GLU A 87 -31.16 -1.91 26.89
C GLU A 87 -31.51 -2.92 25.80
N MET A 88 -32.67 -3.57 25.89
CA MET A 88 -33.19 -4.45 24.83
C MET A 88 -33.50 -3.68 23.54
N GLN A 89 -34.18 -2.54 23.61
CA GLN A 89 -34.45 -1.72 22.44
C GLN A 89 -33.18 -1.19 21.79
N VAL A 90 -32.19 -0.75 22.58
CA VAL A 90 -30.88 -0.33 22.07
C VAL A 90 -30.15 -1.49 21.40
N LYS A 91 -30.17 -2.70 21.98
CA LYS A 91 -29.58 -3.90 21.36
C LYS A 91 -30.28 -4.29 20.05
N GLU A 92 -31.60 -4.18 20.00
CA GLU A 92 -32.39 -4.47 18.80
C GLU A 92 -32.10 -3.45 17.68
N GLU A 93 -32.07 -2.16 18.00
CA GLU A 93 -31.73 -1.10 17.04
C GLU A 93 -30.26 -1.20 16.59
N LEU A 94 -29.33 -1.53 17.48
CA LEU A 94 -27.94 -1.81 17.10
C LEU A 94 -27.83 -3.04 16.19
N ALA A 95 -28.65 -4.08 16.41
CA ALA A 95 -28.69 -5.26 15.56
C ALA A 95 -29.29 -4.95 14.18
N LYS A 96 -30.34 -4.13 14.11
CA LYS A 96 -30.91 -3.62 12.84
C LYS A 96 -29.88 -2.78 12.08
N HIS A 97 -29.26 -1.80 12.74
CA HIS A 97 -28.21 -0.98 12.13
C HIS A 97 -27.03 -1.82 11.62
N LYS A 98 -26.62 -2.85 12.36
CA LYS A 98 -25.55 -3.75 11.93
C LYS A 98 -25.96 -4.54 10.69
N LYS A 99 -27.19 -5.07 10.67
CA LYS A 99 -27.75 -5.80 9.52
C LYS A 99 -27.91 -4.92 8.28
N ASP A 100 -28.33 -3.67 8.45
CA ASP A 100 -28.46 -2.70 7.36
C ASP A 100 -27.09 -2.25 6.83
N THR A 101 -26.10 -2.13 7.71
CA THR A 101 -24.72 -1.83 7.33
C THR A 101 -24.07 -3.00 6.58
N ASP A 102 -24.37 -4.23 7.00
CA ASP A 102 -23.89 -5.45 6.35
C ASP A 102 -24.57 -5.66 4.99
N ALA A 103 -25.86 -5.33 4.85
CA ALA A 103 -26.58 -5.35 3.57
C ALA A 103 -26.14 -4.22 2.62
N ALA A 104 -25.87 -3.01 3.11
CA ALA A 104 -25.35 -1.92 2.29
C ALA A 104 -23.87 -2.08 1.89
N ASN A 105 -23.13 -2.94 2.59
CA ASN A 105 -21.77 -3.32 2.22
C ASN A 105 -21.70 -4.61 1.40
N SER A 106 -22.77 -5.41 1.31
CA SER A 106 -22.70 -6.72 0.66
C SER A 106 -22.38 -6.64 -0.83
N ASN A 107 -22.69 -5.51 -1.48
CA ASN A 107 -22.54 -5.35 -2.92
C ASN A 107 -21.55 -4.24 -3.34
N LYS A 108 -20.77 -3.65 -2.43
CA LYS A 108 -19.73 -2.70 -2.87
C LYS A 108 -18.56 -3.45 -3.48
N ARG A 109 -18.00 -2.96 -4.59
CA ARG A 109 -16.79 -3.56 -5.19
C ARG A 109 -15.60 -3.51 -4.24
N PHE A 110 -15.49 -2.44 -3.46
CA PHE A 110 -14.48 -2.28 -2.43
C PHE A 110 -15.13 -2.11 -1.06
N PRO A 111 -14.61 -2.78 -0.02
CA PRO A 111 -15.10 -2.58 1.34
C PRO A 111 -14.82 -1.15 1.80
N THR A 112 -15.59 -0.66 2.77
CA THR A 112 -15.45 0.71 3.30
C THR A 112 -14.07 1.03 3.85
N THR A 113 -13.32 0.01 4.30
CA THR A 113 -11.92 0.12 4.73
C THR A 113 -10.98 0.58 3.61
N MET A 114 -11.37 0.41 2.34
CA MET A 114 -10.59 0.82 1.17
C MET A 114 -10.95 2.21 0.64
N ASN A 115 -11.95 2.92 1.17
CA ASN A 115 -12.40 4.23 0.63
C ASN A 115 -11.31 5.31 0.54
N LYS A 116 -10.21 5.19 1.30
CA LYS A 116 -9.05 6.09 1.19
C LYS A 116 -8.18 5.82 -0.04
N PHE A 117 -8.31 4.64 -0.62
CA PHE A 117 -7.50 4.15 -1.73
C PHE A 117 -8.33 3.84 -2.97
N ALA A 118 -9.49 3.20 -2.85
CA ALA A 118 -10.33 2.85 -3.98
C ALA A 118 -11.81 3.02 -3.61
N ASN A 119 -12.52 3.83 -4.39
CA ASN A 119 -13.96 4.06 -4.30
C ASN A 119 -14.73 3.41 -5.46
N GLY A 120 -14.04 3.00 -6.53
CA GLY A 120 -14.64 2.33 -7.67
C GLY A 120 -13.59 1.84 -8.65
N ILE A 121 -14.01 1.03 -9.63
CA ILE A 121 -13.14 0.49 -10.68
C ILE A 121 -13.89 0.37 -12.02
N ALA A 122 -13.20 0.64 -13.12
CA ALA A 122 -13.68 0.46 -14.49
C ALA A 122 -12.60 -0.18 -15.37
N ARG A 123 -13.04 -0.79 -16.47
CA ARG A 123 -12.19 -1.23 -17.58
C ARG A 123 -12.29 -0.24 -18.72
N VAL A 124 -11.19 -0.03 -19.43
CA VAL A 124 -11.16 0.71 -20.69
C VAL A 124 -10.34 -0.11 -21.68
N ASN A 125 -10.81 -0.22 -22.91
CA ASN A 125 -10.07 -0.90 -23.95
C ASN A 125 -8.70 -0.21 -24.15
N LYS A 126 -7.59 -0.96 -24.07
CA LYS A 126 -6.24 -0.39 -24.16
C LYS A 126 -6.01 0.37 -25.46
N ASP A 127 -6.37 -0.19 -26.61
CA ASP A 127 -6.11 0.47 -27.90
C ASP A 127 -6.84 1.82 -27.98
N LYS A 128 -8.09 1.89 -27.48
CA LYS A 128 -8.81 3.16 -27.39
C LYS A 128 -8.18 4.13 -26.39
N LEU A 129 -7.68 3.64 -25.26
CA LEU A 129 -7.03 4.47 -24.25
C LEU A 129 -5.71 5.06 -24.77
N ASP A 130 -4.91 4.24 -25.44
CA ASP A 130 -3.62 4.61 -26.05
C ASP A 130 -3.81 5.55 -27.25
N GLU A 131 -4.93 5.44 -27.97
CA GLU A 131 -5.30 6.38 -29.04
C GLU A 131 -5.84 7.72 -28.47
N PHE A 132 -6.49 7.69 -27.31
CA PHE A 132 -7.06 8.88 -26.67
C PHE A 132 -6.01 9.71 -25.90
N PHE A 133 -5.04 9.06 -25.25
CA PHE A 133 -3.96 9.71 -24.51
C PHE A 133 -2.60 9.38 -25.12
N ASP A 134 -1.81 10.41 -25.42
CA ASP A 134 -0.40 10.22 -25.78
C ASP A 134 0.45 10.00 -24.54
N PHE A 135 0.79 8.74 -24.27
CA PHE A 135 1.65 8.35 -23.16
C PHE A 135 3.16 8.44 -23.49
N GLY A 136 3.55 8.85 -24.70
CA GLY A 136 4.94 9.05 -25.10
C GLY A 136 5.79 7.78 -25.25
N ASN A 137 5.18 6.60 -25.10
CA ASN A 137 5.84 5.31 -25.28
C ASN A 137 5.32 4.62 -26.56
N PRO A 138 6.19 3.94 -27.33
CA PRO A 138 5.73 3.09 -28.42
C PRO A 138 4.99 1.89 -27.83
N LEU A 139 3.66 1.96 -27.81
CA LEU A 139 2.79 0.90 -27.31
C LEU A 139 2.43 -0.04 -28.46
N THR A 140 2.66 -1.33 -28.26
CA THR A 140 2.20 -2.34 -29.20
C THR A 140 0.68 -2.43 -29.09
N LYS A 141 -0.03 -2.26 -30.21
CA LYS A 141 -1.47 -2.51 -30.29
C LYS A 141 -1.77 -3.91 -29.73
N GLY A 142 -2.80 -4.00 -28.90
CA GLY A 142 -3.24 -5.26 -28.35
C GLY A 142 -3.76 -6.20 -29.43
N LYS A 143 -3.94 -7.48 -29.09
CA LYS A 143 -4.59 -8.46 -29.97
C LYS A 143 -6.12 -8.34 -29.93
N GLY A 144 -6.66 -7.12 -29.90
CA GLY A 144 -8.10 -6.85 -29.93
C GLY A 144 -8.91 -7.52 -28.82
N GLY A 145 -9.19 -6.78 -27.73
CA GLY A 145 -10.19 -7.18 -26.73
C GLY A 145 -9.70 -8.03 -25.55
N GLU A 146 -8.44 -8.47 -25.53
CA GLU A 146 -7.85 -9.23 -24.40
C GLU A 146 -6.99 -8.36 -23.45
N GLU A 147 -6.77 -7.10 -23.81
CA GLU A 147 -5.90 -6.18 -23.06
C GLU A 147 -6.70 -4.95 -22.64
N ASP A 148 -7.57 -5.08 -21.64
CA ASP A 148 -8.22 -3.91 -21.03
C ASP A 148 -7.26 -3.25 -20.01
N ALA A 149 -7.25 -1.92 -20.00
CA ALA A 149 -6.69 -1.14 -18.91
C ALA A 149 -7.70 -1.07 -17.75
N LEU A 150 -7.20 -1.01 -16.51
CA LEU A 150 -8.01 -0.82 -15.31
C LEU A 150 -7.85 0.61 -14.81
N ILE A 151 -8.97 1.31 -14.60
CA ILE A 151 -9.03 2.62 -13.94
C ILE A 151 -9.58 2.41 -12.54
N ILE A 152 -8.81 2.80 -11.53
CA ILE A 152 -9.19 2.75 -10.12
C ILE A 152 -9.44 4.18 -9.65
N TYR A 153 -10.66 4.45 -9.17
CA TYR A 153 -11.03 5.78 -8.72
C TYR A 153 -10.67 5.97 -7.25
N HIS A 154 -9.70 6.86 -6.98
CA HIS A 154 -9.21 7.10 -5.62
C HIS A 154 -10.18 7.91 -4.76
N SER A 155 -11.09 8.69 -5.36
CA SER A 155 -12.09 9.49 -4.66
C SER A 155 -13.47 9.30 -5.29
N LYS A 156 -14.54 9.56 -4.53
CA LYS A 156 -15.91 9.56 -5.07
C LYS A 156 -16.13 10.66 -6.11
N GLY A 157 -15.41 11.78 -6.00
CA GLY A 157 -15.51 12.88 -6.95
C GLY A 157 -14.95 12.56 -8.33
N ALA A 158 -14.09 11.55 -8.45
CA ALA A 158 -13.52 11.11 -9.72
C ALA A 158 -14.41 10.10 -10.47
N ILE A 159 -15.47 9.60 -9.85
CA ILE A 159 -16.39 8.63 -10.46
C ILE A 159 -17.24 9.35 -11.53
N PRO A 160 -17.55 8.73 -12.68
CA PRO A 160 -18.41 9.31 -13.71
C PRO A 160 -19.76 9.82 -13.17
N LYS A 161 -20.33 10.86 -13.80
CA LYS A 161 -21.55 11.54 -13.34
C LYS A 161 -22.81 10.74 -13.58
N ASP A 162 -22.84 9.94 -14.65
CA ASP A 162 -23.99 9.11 -14.97
C ASP A 162 -24.29 8.14 -13.82
N GLU A 163 -25.51 8.17 -13.29
CA GLU A 163 -25.88 7.41 -12.08
C GLU A 163 -25.74 5.90 -12.28
N SER A 164 -26.07 5.41 -13.49
CA SER A 164 -25.98 3.98 -13.79
C SER A 164 -24.53 3.53 -13.86
N VAL A 165 -23.67 4.32 -14.51
CA VAL A 165 -22.22 4.06 -14.59
C VAL A 165 -21.60 4.17 -13.20
N ALA A 166 -21.91 5.22 -12.44
CA ALA A 166 -21.40 5.43 -11.09
C ALA A 166 -21.74 4.26 -10.16
N HIS A 167 -22.96 3.74 -10.29
CA HIS A 167 -23.40 2.55 -9.57
C HIS A 167 -22.57 1.33 -9.99
N SER A 168 -22.49 0.99 -11.28
CA SER A 168 -21.72 -0.17 -11.76
C SER A 168 -20.22 -0.08 -11.46
N VAL A 169 -19.66 1.13 -11.37
CA VAL A 169 -18.25 1.37 -10.99
C VAL A 169 -18.01 1.14 -9.50
N SER A 170 -18.98 1.48 -8.65
CA SER A 170 -18.85 1.44 -7.18
C SER A 170 -19.35 0.13 -6.56
N PHE A 171 -20.33 -0.50 -7.20
CA PHE A 171 -21.05 -1.67 -6.72
C PHE A 171 -20.95 -2.83 -7.71
N ASP A 172 -20.97 -4.05 -7.19
CA ASP A 172 -21.12 -5.25 -7.99
C ASP A 172 -22.61 -5.46 -8.31
N ASP A 173 -22.93 -5.23 -9.58
CA ASP A 173 -24.27 -5.37 -10.16
C ASP A 173 -24.47 -6.74 -10.83
N GLY A 174 -23.49 -7.64 -10.71
CA GLY A 174 -23.50 -8.96 -11.34
C GLY A 174 -22.99 -8.98 -12.80
N ASN A 175 -22.67 -7.82 -13.38
CA ASN A 175 -22.17 -7.71 -14.76
C ASN A 175 -20.64 -7.65 -14.84
N GLY A 176 -19.94 -7.83 -13.71
CA GLY A 176 -18.49 -7.68 -13.62
C GLY A 176 -18.05 -6.21 -13.72
N ILE A 177 -16.76 -5.96 -13.91
CA ILE A 177 -16.23 -4.59 -13.97
C ILE A 177 -16.70 -3.91 -15.27
N PRO A 178 -17.35 -2.73 -15.21
CA PRO A 178 -17.91 -2.07 -16.39
C PRO A 178 -16.81 -1.67 -17.38
N LEU A 179 -17.07 -1.87 -18.67
CA LEU A 179 -16.22 -1.41 -19.76
C LEU A 179 -16.71 -0.04 -20.24
N LEU A 180 -15.86 0.97 -20.14
CA LEU A 180 -16.14 2.35 -20.50
C LEU A 180 -15.21 2.79 -21.64
N ASP A 181 -15.61 3.83 -22.36
CA ASP A 181 -14.71 4.55 -23.24
C ASP A 181 -13.77 5.49 -22.43
N PRO A 182 -12.60 5.86 -22.99
CA PRO A 182 -11.63 6.71 -22.29
C PRO A 182 -12.20 8.03 -21.79
N GLN A 183 -13.10 8.66 -22.56
CA GLN A 183 -13.66 9.97 -22.23
C GLN A 183 -14.58 9.86 -21.02
N THR A 184 -15.54 8.93 -21.04
CA THR A 184 -16.45 8.69 -19.90
C THR A 184 -15.68 8.27 -18.65
N ALA A 185 -14.67 7.40 -18.79
CA ALA A 185 -13.93 6.88 -17.65
C ALA A 185 -13.01 7.92 -16.98
N THR A 186 -12.73 9.04 -17.63
CA THR A 186 -11.82 10.09 -17.13
C THR A 186 -12.48 11.45 -16.99
N GLU A 187 -13.79 11.58 -17.23
CA GLU A 187 -14.48 12.88 -17.32
C GLU A 187 -14.41 13.74 -16.04
N ASN A 188 -14.25 13.12 -14.87
CA ASN A 188 -14.15 13.79 -13.58
C ASN A 188 -12.76 13.62 -12.92
N CYS A 189 -11.77 13.12 -13.66
CA CYS A 189 -10.41 12.95 -13.15
C CYS A 189 -9.61 14.25 -13.33
N ASP A 190 -9.23 14.90 -12.23
CA ASP A 190 -8.32 16.07 -12.27
C ASP A 190 -6.86 15.66 -12.56
N ALA A 191 -6.50 14.43 -12.17
CA ALA A 191 -5.17 13.85 -12.39
C ALA A 191 -5.28 12.34 -12.57
N MET A 192 -4.43 11.77 -13.42
CA MET A 192 -4.36 10.33 -13.67
C MET A 192 -2.92 9.83 -13.52
N ASN A 193 -2.70 8.91 -12.59
CA ASN A 193 -1.43 8.21 -12.43
C ASN A 193 -1.43 6.93 -13.25
N VAL A 194 -0.47 6.78 -14.17
CA VAL A 194 -0.43 5.65 -15.12
C VAL A 194 0.68 4.68 -14.75
N VAL A 195 0.32 3.41 -14.62
CA VAL A 195 1.23 2.31 -14.29
C VAL A 195 1.27 1.33 -15.46
N PHE A 196 2.33 1.40 -16.26
CA PHE A 196 2.56 0.40 -17.32
C PHE A 196 3.03 -0.91 -16.69
N THR A 197 2.21 -1.94 -16.81
CA THR A 197 2.53 -3.29 -16.39
C THR A 197 2.20 -4.26 -17.52
N ALA A 198 2.95 -5.36 -17.57
CA ALA A 198 2.73 -6.44 -18.51
C ALA A 198 2.87 -7.76 -17.76
N ASN A 199 2.19 -8.79 -18.25
CA ASN A 199 2.47 -10.16 -17.88
C ASN A 199 3.36 -10.78 -18.97
N PRO A 200 4.69 -10.88 -18.78
CA PRO A 200 5.62 -11.30 -19.83
C PRO A 200 5.57 -12.81 -20.17
N GLY A 201 4.39 -13.45 -20.12
CA GLY A 201 4.20 -14.88 -20.40
C GLY A 201 4.28 -15.76 -19.15
N ASN A 202 4.77 -17.00 -19.28
CA ASN A 202 4.83 -18.13 -18.31
C ASN A 202 5.44 -17.84 -16.91
N THR A 203 5.01 -16.78 -16.24
CA THR A 203 5.47 -16.37 -14.93
C THR A 203 4.28 -16.17 -14.00
N ARG A 204 4.45 -16.58 -12.74
CA ARG A 204 3.46 -16.35 -11.68
C ARG A 204 3.67 -14.94 -11.11
N GLN A 205 3.19 -13.93 -11.83
CA GLN A 205 3.33 -12.52 -11.46
C GLN A 205 2.04 -11.98 -10.85
N CYS A 206 2.17 -11.15 -9.82
CA CYS A 206 1.08 -10.33 -9.28
C CYS A 206 1.56 -8.88 -9.13
N THR A 207 0.63 -7.94 -9.17
CA THR A 207 0.89 -6.51 -8.96
C THR A 207 0.17 -6.07 -7.70
N ALA A 208 0.89 -5.49 -6.75
CA ALA A 208 0.31 -4.86 -5.57
C ALA A 208 0.25 -3.35 -5.77
N LEU A 209 -0.93 -2.77 -5.56
CA LEU A 209 -1.13 -1.33 -5.52
C LEU A 209 -1.38 -0.94 -4.05
N ILE A 210 -0.44 -0.21 -3.47
CA ILE A 210 -0.46 0.15 -2.05
C ILE A 210 -0.75 1.65 -1.95
N GLY A 211 -1.84 2.01 -1.26
CA GLY A 211 -2.23 3.40 -1.04
C GLY A 211 -1.38 4.12 0.02
N ASN A 212 -1.67 5.41 0.22
CA ASN A 212 -1.11 6.26 1.29
C ASN A 212 0.40 6.58 1.17
N TYR A 213 1.00 6.34 0.01
CA TYR A 213 2.35 6.80 -0.30
C TYR A 213 2.42 7.20 -1.77
N GLU A 214 2.67 8.48 -2.03
CA GLU A 214 2.79 9.01 -3.39
C GLU A 214 4.16 8.63 -3.97
N SER A 215 4.23 7.45 -4.57
CA SER A 215 5.42 6.95 -5.26
C SER A 215 5.11 6.76 -6.74
N TYR A 216 5.74 7.58 -7.58
CA TYR A 216 5.67 7.48 -9.05
C TYR A 216 6.59 6.37 -9.61
N HIS A 217 6.96 5.40 -8.77
CA HIS A 217 7.85 4.31 -9.14
C HIS A 217 7.19 2.95 -8.87
N ILE A 218 7.14 2.11 -9.90
CA ILE A 218 6.84 0.68 -9.75
C ILE A 218 8.05 0.01 -9.13
N GLN A 219 7.90 -0.46 -7.89
CA GLN A 219 8.90 -1.30 -7.25
C GLN A 219 8.72 -2.75 -7.69
N ARG A 220 9.79 -3.39 -8.15
CA ARG A 220 9.76 -4.78 -8.56
C ARG A 220 10.29 -5.66 -7.44
N TRP A 221 9.53 -6.72 -7.13
CA TRP A 221 9.91 -7.72 -6.14
C TRP A 221 9.99 -9.09 -6.80
N MET A 222 11.04 -9.86 -6.51
CA MET A 222 11.27 -11.18 -7.09
C MET A 222 11.78 -12.16 -6.04
N ARG A 223 11.49 -13.45 -6.22
CA ARG A 223 12.03 -14.54 -5.39
C ARG A 223 13.36 -15.02 -5.97
N VAL A 224 14.43 -14.29 -5.66
CA VAL A 224 15.79 -14.52 -6.17
C VAL A 224 16.80 -14.28 -5.06
N ASP A 225 17.97 -14.93 -5.13
CA ASP A 225 19.13 -14.54 -4.33
C ASP A 225 19.79 -13.32 -5.00
N THR A 226 19.64 -12.15 -4.39
CA THR A 226 20.16 -10.88 -4.93
C THR A 226 21.68 -10.76 -4.80
N VAL A 227 22.30 -11.54 -3.91
CA VAL A 227 23.76 -11.56 -3.73
C VAL A 227 24.41 -12.46 -4.78
N LYS A 228 23.85 -13.65 -5.00
CA LYS A 228 24.39 -14.63 -5.97
C LYS A 228 23.85 -14.45 -7.38
N THR A 229 22.79 -13.65 -7.55
CA THR A 229 22.07 -13.45 -8.81
C THR A 229 21.61 -14.77 -9.42
N THR A 230 20.65 -15.43 -8.75
CA THR A 230 20.08 -16.70 -9.20
C THR A 230 18.92 -16.51 -10.17
N ALA A 231 18.47 -17.58 -10.82
CA ALA A 231 17.15 -17.60 -11.43
C ALA A 231 16.04 -17.49 -10.36
N ILE A 232 14.79 -17.27 -10.80
CA ILE A 232 13.62 -17.28 -9.90
C ILE A 232 13.51 -18.63 -9.21
N ASP A 233 13.47 -18.61 -7.87
CA ASP A 233 13.26 -19.76 -7.02
C ASP A 233 12.00 -19.56 -6.18
N PRO A 234 10.92 -20.33 -6.40
CA PRO A 234 9.68 -20.23 -5.63
C PRO A 234 9.83 -20.43 -4.12
N SER A 235 10.89 -21.12 -3.67
CA SER A 235 11.15 -21.39 -2.25
C SER A 235 11.71 -20.18 -1.48
N LEU A 236 12.26 -19.18 -2.19
CA LEU A 236 12.81 -17.96 -1.59
C LEU A 236 11.72 -16.92 -1.29
N PRO A 237 11.89 -16.05 -0.28
CA PRO A 237 10.98 -14.93 -0.05
C PRO A 237 11.03 -13.90 -1.20
N LEU A 238 9.95 -13.14 -1.39
CA LEU A 238 9.97 -11.98 -2.28
C LEU A 238 10.90 -10.90 -1.70
N GLN A 239 11.81 -10.39 -2.51
CA GLN A 239 12.73 -9.31 -2.15
C GLN A 239 12.71 -8.21 -3.19
N LEU A 240 13.00 -6.97 -2.77
CA LEU A 240 13.13 -5.82 -3.67
C LEU A 240 14.31 -6.07 -4.62
N VAL A 241 14.08 -5.89 -5.91
CA VAL A 241 15.12 -5.98 -6.94
C VAL A 241 15.25 -4.68 -7.72
N SER A 242 16.44 -4.43 -8.27
CA SER A 242 16.65 -3.28 -9.15
C SER A 242 15.93 -3.46 -10.49
N ARG A 243 15.75 -2.35 -11.22
CA ARG A 243 15.17 -2.35 -12.58
C ARG A 243 15.94 -3.22 -13.58
N GLY A 244 17.18 -3.58 -13.25
CA GLY A 244 18.04 -4.41 -14.09
C GLY A 244 17.72 -5.89 -14.13
N TYR A 245 16.85 -6.37 -13.26
CA TYR A 245 16.49 -7.79 -13.27
C TYR A 245 15.59 -8.12 -14.46
N ALA A 246 15.97 -9.14 -15.23
CA ALA A 246 15.15 -9.71 -16.29
C ALA A 246 13.96 -10.49 -15.70
N SER A 247 12.95 -10.77 -16.53
CA SER A 247 11.78 -11.58 -16.15
C SER A 247 12.10 -12.99 -15.66
N ARG A 248 13.29 -13.52 -15.98
CA ARG A 248 13.80 -14.81 -15.50
C ARG A 248 14.60 -14.75 -14.19
N GLY A 249 14.72 -13.56 -13.58
CA GLY A 249 15.40 -13.37 -12.29
C GLY A 249 16.90 -13.11 -12.35
N LYS A 250 17.53 -13.08 -13.52
CA LYS A 250 18.94 -12.71 -13.68
C LYS A 250 19.10 -11.21 -13.92
N THR A 251 20.15 -10.58 -13.40
CA THR A 251 20.48 -9.19 -13.74
C THR A 251 20.91 -9.11 -15.21
N ASN A 252 20.37 -8.14 -15.93
CA ASN A 252 20.85 -7.74 -17.25
C ASN A 252 22.04 -6.78 -17.15
N PHE A 253 22.20 -6.13 -15.99
CA PHE A 253 23.38 -5.32 -15.72
C PHE A 253 24.48 -6.25 -15.20
N TYR A 254 25.47 -6.48 -16.07
CA TYR A 254 26.80 -6.91 -15.64
C TYR A 254 27.46 -5.73 -14.93
N ALA A 255 27.53 -5.78 -13.59
CA ALA A 255 28.43 -4.91 -12.86
C ALA A 255 29.85 -5.42 -13.11
N PRO A 256 30.71 -4.68 -13.83
CA PRO A 256 32.06 -5.16 -14.10
C PRO A 256 32.79 -5.34 -12.76
N PRO A 257 33.50 -6.46 -12.54
CA PRO A 257 34.22 -6.71 -11.30
C PRO A 257 35.11 -5.51 -10.97
N SER A 258 34.95 -4.91 -9.80
CA SER A 258 35.74 -3.75 -9.37
C SER A 258 37.19 -4.11 -9.02
N ASP A 259 37.44 -5.38 -8.74
CA ASP A 259 38.68 -5.92 -8.20
C ASP A 259 39.70 -6.35 -9.27
N SER A 260 39.26 -6.77 -10.45
CA SER A 260 40.18 -7.28 -11.47
C SER A 260 41.11 -6.21 -12.08
N LYS A 261 42.33 -6.62 -12.47
CA LYS A 261 43.34 -5.82 -13.18
C LYS A 261 42.84 -5.28 -14.53
N TYR A 262 41.79 -5.89 -15.09
CA TYR A 262 41.20 -5.57 -16.40
C TYR A 262 39.77 -5.04 -16.29
N SER A 263 39.37 -4.52 -15.12
CA SER A 263 38.05 -3.93 -14.96
C SER A 263 37.88 -2.76 -15.95
N PRO A 264 36.87 -2.79 -16.85
CA PRO A 264 36.53 -1.66 -17.71
C PRO A 264 36.36 -0.36 -16.92
N VAL A 265 35.88 -0.46 -15.67
CA VAL A 265 35.72 0.66 -14.74
C VAL A 265 37.07 1.34 -14.45
N LYS A 266 38.13 0.57 -14.19
CA LYS A 266 39.48 1.12 -13.96
C LYS A 266 40.04 1.81 -15.20
N ARG A 267 39.79 1.26 -16.40
CA ARG A 267 40.19 1.90 -17.66
C ARG A 267 39.48 3.23 -17.87
N HIS A 268 38.17 3.29 -17.63
CA HIS A 268 37.40 4.52 -17.75
C HIS A 268 37.77 5.54 -16.67
N TRP A 269 38.15 5.11 -15.46
CA TRP A 269 38.70 6.02 -14.44
C TRP A 269 40.01 6.68 -14.86
N VAL A 270 40.90 5.97 -15.57
CA VAL A 270 42.12 6.59 -16.10
C VAL A 270 41.76 7.68 -17.11
N GLN A 271 40.83 7.41 -18.04
CA GLN A 271 40.37 8.40 -19.02
C GLN A 271 39.72 9.62 -18.35
N LEU A 272 38.84 9.38 -17.37
CA LEU A 272 38.20 10.44 -16.61
C LEU A 272 39.22 11.26 -15.83
N LYS A 273 40.21 10.61 -15.21
CA LYS A 273 41.30 11.27 -14.52
C LYS A 273 42.12 12.14 -15.48
N THR A 274 42.47 11.63 -16.66
CA THR A 274 43.14 12.43 -17.69
C THR A 274 42.31 13.65 -18.09
N PHE A 275 41.00 13.48 -18.32
CA PHE A 275 40.13 14.62 -18.62
C PHE A 275 40.11 15.66 -17.49
N LEU A 276 39.93 15.23 -16.24
CA LEU A 276 39.87 16.12 -15.08
C LEU A 276 41.21 16.81 -14.80
N GLN A 277 42.33 16.13 -15.04
CA GLN A 277 43.67 16.69 -14.83
C GLN A 277 44.05 17.74 -15.88
N ASN A 278 43.49 17.66 -17.08
CA ASN A 278 43.76 18.60 -18.16
C ASN A 278 42.63 19.61 -18.36
N VAL A 279 41.66 19.68 -17.43
CA VAL A 279 40.48 20.55 -17.59
C VAL A 279 40.87 22.02 -17.70
N ASP A 280 41.83 22.48 -16.91
CA ASP A 280 42.29 23.87 -16.91
C ASP A 280 43.03 24.23 -18.20
N GLU A 281 43.82 23.30 -18.75
CA GLU A 281 44.51 23.46 -20.03
C GLU A 281 43.50 23.54 -21.19
N VAL A 282 42.53 22.60 -21.22
CA VAL A 282 41.45 22.60 -22.21
C VAL A 282 40.60 23.88 -22.12
N LEU A 283 40.30 24.36 -20.91
CA LEU A 283 39.62 25.65 -20.72
C LEU A 283 40.48 26.83 -21.18
N GLY A 284 41.80 26.77 -20.97
CA GLY A 284 42.77 27.73 -21.47
C GLY A 284 42.76 27.84 -23.00
N ASP A 285 42.71 26.70 -23.69
CA ASP A 285 42.64 26.63 -25.15
C ASP A 285 41.27 27.05 -25.70
N LEU A 286 40.18 26.70 -25.00
CA LEU A 286 38.81 27.07 -25.39
C LEU A 286 38.54 28.56 -25.24
N LYS A 287 39.09 29.22 -24.21
CA LYS A 287 38.85 30.63 -23.92
C LYS A 287 39.08 31.56 -25.13
N PRO A 288 40.23 31.57 -25.81
CA PRO A 288 40.45 32.45 -26.97
C PRO A 288 39.57 32.09 -28.18
N ILE A 289 39.11 30.83 -28.29
CA ILE A 289 38.16 30.42 -29.33
C ILE A 289 36.78 31.00 -29.04
N LEU A 290 36.32 30.87 -27.78
CA LEU A 290 35.04 31.41 -27.32
C LEU A 290 35.00 32.93 -27.45
N GLU A 291 36.07 33.63 -27.09
CA GLU A 291 36.18 35.10 -27.25
C GLU A 291 36.06 35.55 -28.72
N LYS A 292 36.50 34.73 -29.69
CA LYS A 292 36.38 35.04 -31.13
C LYS A 292 34.98 34.83 -31.70
N ILE A 293 34.24 33.86 -31.18
CA ILE A 293 32.95 33.45 -31.74
C ILE A 293 31.76 33.99 -30.94
N ALA A 294 31.98 34.46 -29.71
CA ALA A 294 30.95 35.03 -28.88
C ALA A 294 30.33 36.26 -29.56
N ARG A 295 29.00 36.27 -29.65
CA ARG A 295 28.23 37.45 -30.08
C ARG A 295 27.34 37.87 -28.93
N ASN A 296 27.47 39.13 -28.48
CA ASN A 296 26.71 39.65 -27.34
C ASN A 296 26.83 38.77 -26.08
N ASN A 297 28.04 38.29 -25.78
CA ASN A 297 28.33 37.34 -24.69
C ASN A 297 27.59 35.99 -24.78
N ALA A 298 27.06 35.63 -25.95
CA ALA A 298 26.42 34.34 -26.20
C ALA A 298 27.25 33.48 -27.16
N VAL A 299 27.39 32.20 -26.81
CA VAL A 299 27.96 31.16 -27.66
C VAL A 299 26.94 30.03 -27.75
N VAL A 300 26.60 29.62 -28.98
CA VAL A 300 25.75 28.45 -29.20
C VAL A 300 26.66 27.25 -29.42
N VAL A 301 26.63 26.30 -28.48
CA VAL A 301 27.35 25.03 -28.59
C VAL A 301 26.36 23.96 -28.99
N MET A 302 26.59 23.32 -30.13
CA MET A 302 25.86 22.12 -30.52
C MET A 302 26.74 20.91 -30.21
N THR A 303 26.27 20.05 -29.33
CA THR A 303 26.93 18.77 -29.06
C THR A 303 26.12 17.65 -29.68
N VAL A 304 26.78 16.75 -30.40
CA VAL A 304 26.20 15.45 -30.74
C VAL A 304 26.64 14.48 -29.63
N ASN A 305 25.73 14.19 -28.70
CA ASN A 305 25.92 13.01 -27.87
C ASN A 305 25.74 11.81 -28.80
N MET A 306 26.73 10.92 -28.92
CA MET A 306 26.52 9.68 -29.67
C MET A 306 25.39 8.90 -28.99
N GLY A 307 24.23 8.93 -29.63
CA GLY A 307 22.98 8.44 -29.09
C GLY A 307 21.88 8.31 -30.13
N GLN A 308 22.23 7.87 -31.34
CA GLN A 308 21.55 6.79 -32.08
C GLN A 308 22.48 6.27 -33.18
#